data_AF-W4UXR6-F1
#
_entry.id   AF-W4UXR6-F1
#
_cell.length_a   1.000
_cell.length_b   1.000
_cell.length_c   1.000
_cell.angle_alpha   90.00
_cell.angle_beta   90.00
_cell.angle_gamma   90.00
#
_symmetry.space_group_name_H-M   'P 1'
#
loop_
_entity.id
_entity.type
_entity.pdbx_description
1 polymer ?
#
loop_
_entity_poly.entity_id
_entity_poly.type
_entity_poly.pdbx_seq_one_letter_code
_entity_poly.pdbx_strand_id
1 'polypeptide(L)'
;MNKKIFCILLFFSSILMGYAQDFSPGQQAEGLLDSKDVVVDHATGTFHYKVPLYKLTSGNYELPISLDYIGNGVKVEDVPGLIGYNWTLNAGGVITRTIRGGIPDEGVYGYVSHGMICTTPLIEEATKVNKRIRDGESDIFTAIFNGKTINFILGFDDDYKICVKPLERTNVRIECEYLGMIISKWILTDEDGTRYTYAQREWIIDVCNQGAVSFNNITGENYITSWYLSKIEPLNSGAIIYQYKKNVEDGHDLKNIAVNSYCNSYKTTYSYGQAITEFVYPGYDYKRFDEAIAGARRYLELSSWSLNLDLHCFNSDGTVYRNPYFEANVSSLQLNWNVMGVLSNYSYLSQSVGELISSLNTARNLYGNRGTYFSDMIAMYLDMALECVTMPLYQSFKSVRNKDVYNGVGYTVYSPLLEKVIAPNQIVRFEYDYGKLKNVQLNDWFGTKISKISLTSSVVFKFYFLFR
;
A
#
# COMPACT_ATOMS: atom_id res chain seq x y z
N MET A 1 63.74 2.95 -65.63
CA MET A 1 62.81 1.99 -64.98
C MET A 1 61.71 1.65 -65.98
N ASN A 2 61.64 0.39 -66.43
CA ASN A 2 60.83 -0.01 -67.59
C ASN A 2 59.33 0.21 -67.35
N LYS A 3 58.62 0.84 -68.31
CA LYS A 3 57.16 1.03 -68.29
C LYS A 3 56.36 -0.27 -68.04
N LYS A 4 56.96 -1.42 -68.36
CA LYS A 4 56.39 -2.76 -68.08
C LYS A 4 56.37 -3.11 -66.58
N ILE A 5 57.28 -2.59 -65.77
CA ILE A 5 57.35 -2.86 -64.31
C ILE A 5 56.31 -2.01 -63.56
N PHE A 6 56.07 -0.78 -64.01
CA PHE A 6 55.06 0.10 -63.41
C PHE A 6 53.63 -0.41 -63.63
N CYS A 7 53.32 -0.98 -64.81
CA CYS A 7 52.01 -1.60 -65.05
C CYS A 7 51.77 -2.88 -64.24
N ILE A 8 52.81 -3.65 -63.92
CA ILE A 8 52.70 -4.85 -63.08
C ILE A 8 52.45 -4.48 -61.61
N LEU A 9 53.07 -3.40 -61.13
CA LEU A 9 52.81 -2.88 -59.77
C LEU A 9 51.41 -2.28 -59.61
N LEU A 10 50.87 -1.63 -60.66
CA LEU A 10 49.49 -1.12 -60.67
C LEU A 10 48.43 -2.23 -60.75
N PHE A 11 48.72 -3.36 -61.39
CA PHE A 11 47.83 -4.53 -61.40
C PHE A 11 47.86 -5.32 -60.08
N PHE A 12 48.93 -5.20 -59.29
CA PHE A 12 49.00 -5.80 -57.95
C PHE A 12 48.28 -4.96 -56.87
N SER A 13 48.12 -3.65 -57.05
CA SER A 13 47.44 -2.80 -56.06
C SER A 13 45.91 -2.83 -56.16
N SER A 14 45.32 -3.38 -57.22
CA SER A 14 43.87 -3.48 -57.42
C SER A 14 43.26 -4.81 -56.96
N ILE A 15 44.06 -5.74 -56.41
CA ILE A 15 43.59 -7.07 -55.95
C ILE A 15 43.48 -7.16 -54.41
N LEU A 16 43.86 -6.12 -53.66
CA LEU A 16 43.73 -6.08 -52.21
C LEU A 16 42.42 -5.41 -51.76
N MET A 17 41.28 -5.91 -52.24
CA MET A 17 40.07 -5.90 -51.41
C MET A 17 40.09 -7.17 -50.57
N GLY A 18 40.86 -7.12 -49.48
CA GLY A 18 40.75 -8.13 -48.43
C GLY A 18 39.37 -7.99 -47.81
N TYR A 19 38.43 -8.84 -48.21
CA TYR A 19 37.26 -9.11 -47.39
C TYR A 19 37.78 -9.60 -46.05
N ALA A 20 37.66 -8.78 -45.01
CA ALA A 20 37.83 -9.27 -43.65
C ALA A 20 36.82 -10.41 -43.50
N GLN A 21 37.32 -11.64 -43.33
CA GLN A 21 36.48 -12.77 -42.99
C GLN A 21 36.18 -12.64 -41.51
N ASP A 22 35.03 -12.06 -41.19
CA ASP A 22 34.48 -12.13 -39.85
C ASP A 22 34.07 -13.58 -39.61
N PHE A 23 34.88 -14.29 -38.83
CA PHE A 23 34.55 -15.63 -38.35
C PHE A 23 33.72 -15.47 -37.08
N SER A 24 32.40 -15.62 -37.21
CA SER A 24 31.51 -15.71 -36.05
C SER A 24 31.88 -16.94 -35.20
N PRO A 25 31.77 -16.87 -33.86
CA PRO A 25 31.90 -18.05 -33.01
C PRO A 25 30.96 -19.16 -33.48
N GLY A 26 31.31 -20.43 -33.26
CA GLY A 26 30.40 -21.54 -33.57
C GLY A 26 29.10 -21.41 -32.77
N GLN A 27 27.99 -21.93 -33.29
CA GLN A 27 26.64 -21.83 -32.68
C GLN A 27 26.58 -22.19 -31.19
N GLN A 28 27.42 -23.12 -30.73
CA GLN A 28 27.49 -23.49 -29.31
C GLN A 28 28.12 -22.37 -28.44
N ALA A 29 29.09 -21.63 -28.97
CA ALA A 29 29.70 -20.47 -28.30
C ALA A 29 28.81 -19.22 -28.42
N GLU A 30 28.11 -19.05 -29.54
CA GLU A 30 27.12 -17.99 -29.75
C GLU A 30 25.89 -18.17 -28.84
N GLY A 31 25.36 -19.39 -28.72
CA GLY A 31 24.30 -19.71 -27.76
C GLY A 31 24.71 -19.51 -26.29
N LEU A 32 26.01 -19.62 -25.97
CA LEU A 32 26.52 -19.30 -24.64
C LEU A 32 26.56 -17.79 -24.38
N LEU A 33 26.79 -16.98 -25.43
CA LEU A 33 26.69 -15.53 -25.36
C LEU A 33 25.22 -15.09 -25.23
N ASP A 34 24.30 -15.74 -25.94
CA ASP A 34 22.85 -15.50 -25.80
C ASP A 34 22.31 -15.94 -24.42
N SER A 35 22.92 -16.94 -23.79
CA SER A 35 22.56 -17.41 -22.44
C SER A 35 22.98 -16.46 -21.31
N LYS A 36 23.83 -15.46 -21.56
CA LYS A 36 24.31 -14.57 -20.49
C LYS A 36 23.20 -13.74 -19.85
N ASP A 37 22.20 -13.37 -20.64
CA ASP A 37 21.11 -12.50 -20.21
C ASP A 37 19.82 -13.29 -19.90
N VAL A 38 19.84 -14.61 -20.10
CA VAL A 38 18.70 -15.52 -19.89
C VAL A 38 19.08 -16.62 -18.90
N VAL A 39 18.40 -16.67 -17.76
CA VAL A 39 18.54 -17.77 -16.80
C VAL A 39 17.18 -18.44 -16.61
N VAL A 40 17.16 -19.78 -16.61
CA VAL A 40 15.95 -20.55 -16.31
C VAL A 40 16.15 -21.24 -14.97
N ASP A 41 15.23 -20.99 -14.03
CA ASP A 41 15.11 -21.85 -12.86
C ASP A 41 14.45 -23.16 -13.31
N HIS A 42 15.24 -24.24 -13.35
CA HIS A 42 14.76 -25.54 -13.81
C HIS A 42 13.80 -26.22 -12.84
N ALA A 43 13.76 -25.83 -11.57
CA ALA A 43 12.85 -26.39 -10.59
C ALA A 43 11.45 -25.78 -10.71
N THR A 44 11.36 -24.48 -11.01
CA THR A 44 10.08 -23.76 -11.15
C THR A 44 9.65 -23.56 -12.60
N GLY A 45 10.56 -23.75 -13.56
CA GLY A 45 10.37 -23.38 -14.96
C GLY A 45 10.38 -21.87 -15.21
N THR A 46 10.77 -21.06 -14.21
CA THR A 46 10.74 -19.60 -14.31
C THR A 46 11.88 -19.10 -15.20
N PHE A 47 11.52 -18.29 -16.20
CA PHE A 47 12.47 -17.63 -17.09
C PHE A 47 12.82 -16.23 -16.57
N HIS A 48 14.10 -15.93 -16.44
CA HIS A 48 14.63 -14.63 -16.07
C HIS A 48 15.36 -14.01 -17.25
N TYR A 49 15.02 -12.77 -17.60
CA TYR A 49 15.71 -12.01 -18.65
C TYR A 49 16.15 -10.64 -18.16
N LYS A 50 17.42 -10.29 -18.39
CA LYS A 50 18.01 -9.05 -17.91
C LYS A 50 18.47 -8.18 -19.05
N VAL A 51 17.96 -6.95 -19.12
CA VAL A 51 18.38 -5.94 -20.10
C VAL A 51 19.23 -4.88 -19.38
N PRO A 52 20.56 -4.91 -19.47
CA PRO A 52 21.41 -3.86 -18.92
C PRO A 52 21.21 -2.55 -19.69
N LEU A 53 20.92 -1.46 -18.98
CA LEU A 53 20.74 -0.13 -19.55
C LEU A 53 22.02 0.69 -19.43
N TYR A 54 22.47 0.90 -18.20
CA TYR A 54 23.63 1.72 -17.87
C TYR A 54 24.38 1.13 -16.68
N LYS A 55 25.65 1.54 -16.52
CA LYS A 55 26.48 1.17 -15.39
C LYS A 55 27.13 2.42 -14.84
N LEU A 56 26.65 2.89 -13.70
CA LEU A 56 27.23 4.04 -13.02
C LEU A 56 28.42 3.59 -12.18
N THR A 57 29.46 4.42 -12.10
CA THR A 57 30.67 4.12 -11.34
C THR A 57 30.97 5.21 -10.32
N SER A 58 31.45 4.80 -9.15
CA SER A 58 32.02 5.70 -8.15
C SER A 58 33.22 5.04 -7.47
N GLY A 59 34.42 5.42 -7.89
CA GLY A 59 35.64 4.68 -7.53
C GLY A 59 35.56 3.25 -8.03
N ASN A 60 35.72 2.27 -7.13
CA ASN A 60 35.61 0.85 -7.45
C ASN A 60 34.17 0.32 -7.38
N TYR A 61 33.21 1.14 -6.93
CA TYR A 61 31.82 0.74 -6.82
C TYR A 61 31.12 0.87 -8.16
N GLU A 62 30.37 -0.17 -8.53
CA GLU A 62 29.63 -0.24 -9.77
C GLU A 62 28.14 -0.45 -9.49
N LEU A 63 27.31 0.47 -9.98
CA LEU A 63 25.87 0.39 -9.88
C LEU A 63 25.27 0.04 -11.25
N PRO A 64 24.88 -1.23 -11.48
CA PRO A 64 24.15 -1.58 -12.69
C PRO A 64 22.72 -1.04 -12.62
N ILE A 65 22.26 -0.46 -13.73
CA ILE A 65 20.86 -0.10 -13.97
C ILE A 65 20.35 -1.02 -15.07
N SER A 66 19.35 -1.84 -14.77
CA SER A 66 18.81 -2.83 -15.71
C SER A 66 17.28 -2.92 -15.64
N LEU A 67 16.70 -3.50 -16.68
CA LEU A 67 15.33 -3.98 -16.68
C LEU A 67 15.35 -5.48 -16.51
N ASP A 68 14.68 -5.98 -15.48
CA ASP A 68 14.66 -7.39 -15.13
C ASP A 68 13.24 -7.92 -15.39
N TYR A 69 13.13 -8.96 -16.22
CA TYR A 69 11.88 -9.65 -16.54
C TYR A 69 11.83 -11.03 -15.89
N ILE A 70 10.69 -11.40 -15.32
CA ILE A 70 10.46 -12.71 -14.70
C ILE A 70 9.20 -13.37 -15.28
N GLY A 71 9.37 -14.46 -16.04
CA GLY A 71 8.31 -15.21 -16.69
C GLY A 71 7.55 -16.14 -15.74
N ASN A 72 6.70 -15.59 -14.87
CA ASN A 72 5.85 -16.35 -13.93
C ASN A 72 4.37 -16.44 -14.36
N GLY A 73 4.07 -16.13 -15.62
CA GLY A 73 2.70 -15.92 -16.09
C GLY A 73 2.14 -14.56 -15.63
N VAL A 74 0.94 -14.21 -16.13
CA VAL A 74 0.20 -13.01 -15.72
C VAL A 74 -1.22 -13.45 -15.40
N LYS A 75 -1.63 -13.27 -14.14
CA LYS A 75 -2.97 -13.60 -13.66
C LYS A 75 -3.98 -12.50 -14.02
N VAL A 76 -5.26 -12.78 -13.86
CA VAL A 76 -6.34 -11.83 -14.21
C VAL A 76 -6.32 -10.64 -13.25
N GLU A 77 -5.94 -10.88 -12.01
CA GLU A 77 -5.83 -9.92 -10.92
C GLU A 77 -4.49 -9.16 -10.88
N ASP A 78 -3.53 -9.51 -11.75
CA ASP A 78 -2.24 -8.83 -11.76
C ASP A 78 -2.36 -7.40 -12.31
N VAL A 79 -1.63 -6.48 -11.70
CA VAL A 79 -1.58 -5.07 -12.11
C VAL A 79 -0.18 -4.78 -12.66
N PRO A 80 -0.06 -4.13 -13.85
CA PRO A 80 1.24 -3.91 -14.46
C PRO A 80 2.03 -2.84 -13.68
N GLY A 81 3.31 -3.11 -13.41
CA GLY A 81 4.23 -2.16 -12.79
C GLY A 81 4.59 -0.97 -13.68
N LEU A 82 5.63 -0.22 -13.30
CA LEU A 82 6.08 0.99 -14.00
C LEU A 82 6.44 0.77 -15.48
N ILE A 83 6.83 -0.45 -15.84
CA ILE A 83 7.37 -0.83 -17.17
C ILE A 83 6.49 -1.88 -17.86
N GLY A 84 5.49 -2.43 -17.16
CA GLY A 84 4.60 -3.46 -17.65
C GLY A 84 4.49 -4.63 -16.70
N TYR A 85 3.83 -5.70 -17.15
CA TYR A 85 3.76 -6.95 -16.39
C TYR A 85 5.12 -7.60 -16.30
N ASN A 86 5.45 -8.11 -15.11
CA ASN A 86 6.66 -8.91 -14.86
C ASN A 86 8.00 -8.20 -15.14
N TRP A 87 7.99 -6.90 -15.45
CA TRP A 87 9.18 -6.08 -15.63
C TRP A 87 9.45 -5.22 -14.40
N THR A 88 10.69 -5.26 -13.92
CA THR A 88 11.16 -4.46 -12.79
C THR A 88 12.32 -3.59 -13.21
N LEU A 89 12.31 -2.31 -12.80
CA LEU A 89 13.48 -1.44 -12.90
C LEU A 89 14.42 -1.74 -11.74
N ASN A 90 15.60 -2.27 -12.04
CA ASN A 90 16.64 -2.42 -11.06
C ASN A 90 17.58 -1.21 -11.09
N ALA A 91 17.59 -0.46 -9.99
CA ALA A 91 18.42 0.72 -9.80
C ALA A 91 19.16 0.70 -8.45
N GLY A 92 19.48 -0.49 -7.92
CA GLY A 92 20.39 -0.64 -6.78
C GLY A 92 19.83 -1.36 -5.56
N GLY A 93 18.52 -1.27 -5.31
CA GLY A 93 17.91 -1.98 -4.18
C GLY A 93 16.67 -1.32 -3.58
N VAL A 94 16.04 -2.05 -2.67
CA VAL A 94 14.85 -1.66 -1.91
C VAL A 94 14.80 -2.47 -0.61
N ILE A 95 14.22 -1.90 0.44
CA ILE A 95 13.80 -2.66 1.62
C ILE A 95 12.29 -2.76 1.58
N THR A 96 11.76 -3.98 1.66
CA THR A 96 10.32 -4.23 1.72
C THR A 96 9.93 -4.78 3.09
N ARG A 97 8.64 -4.68 3.41
CA ARG A 97 8.02 -5.15 4.64
C ARG A 97 6.77 -5.94 4.30
N THR A 98 6.67 -7.13 4.87
CA THR A 98 5.45 -7.93 4.92
C THR A 98 4.83 -7.72 6.30
N ILE A 99 3.70 -7.01 6.33
CA ILE A 99 2.96 -6.79 7.56
C ILE A 99 2.20 -8.05 7.95
N ARG A 100 2.43 -8.51 9.16
CA ARG A 100 1.79 -9.65 9.81
C ARG A 100 0.87 -9.12 10.92
N GLY A 101 -0.15 -9.89 11.28
CA GLY A 101 -1.17 -9.46 12.26
C GLY A 101 -2.08 -8.29 11.84
N GLY A 102 -1.66 -7.46 10.88
CA GLY A 102 -2.33 -6.23 10.48
C GLY A 102 -2.00 -5.03 11.36
N ILE A 103 -0.89 -5.07 12.10
CA ILE A 103 -0.43 -3.97 12.95
C ILE A 103 1.07 -3.78 12.65
N PRO A 104 1.55 -2.56 12.34
CA PRO A 104 2.98 -2.33 12.19
C PRO A 104 3.72 -2.55 13.51
N ASP A 105 4.82 -3.30 13.52
CA ASP A 105 5.74 -3.50 14.64
C ASP A 105 5.96 -2.24 15.52
N GLU A 106 6.21 -1.08 14.92
CA GLU A 106 6.47 0.21 15.58
C GLU A 106 5.21 0.99 16.00
N GLY A 107 4.03 0.53 15.58
CA GLY A 107 2.74 1.17 15.90
C GLY A 107 2.40 1.02 17.38
N VAL A 108 1.41 1.75 17.88
CA VAL A 108 1.02 1.74 19.32
C VAL A 108 0.83 0.32 19.84
N TYR A 109 0.10 -0.52 19.10
CA TYR A 109 -0.16 -1.92 19.44
C TYR A 109 0.83 -2.90 18.82
N GLY A 110 1.87 -2.40 18.16
CA GLY A 110 2.84 -3.19 17.42
C GLY A 110 3.71 -4.08 18.30
N TYR A 111 4.32 -5.07 17.65
CA TYR A 111 5.15 -6.08 18.29
C TYR A 111 6.28 -5.49 19.15
N VAL A 112 6.95 -4.42 18.68
CA VAL A 112 8.05 -3.79 19.41
C VAL A 112 7.64 -2.62 20.30
N SER A 113 6.40 -2.12 20.19
CA SER A 113 5.88 -1.11 21.12
C SER A 113 5.45 -1.70 22.46
N HIS A 114 5.09 -2.98 22.49
CA HIS A 114 4.72 -3.73 23.69
C HIS A 114 5.91 -4.48 24.32
N GLY A 115 7.13 -4.03 24.00
CA GLY A 115 8.38 -4.55 24.55
C GLY A 115 8.40 -4.58 26.07
N MET A 116 8.34 -5.80 26.62
CA MET A 116 8.64 -6.13 28.01
C MET A 116 7.66 -5.62 29.09
N ILE A 117 6.44 -6.16 29.09
CA ILE A 117 5.80 -6.62 30.33
C ILE A 117 5.23 -8.01 30.10
N CYS A 118 6.09 -9.03 30.02
CA CYS A 118 5.68 -10.44 30.07
C CYS A 118 5.64 -10.93 31.53
N THR A 119 4.95 -10.20 32.39
CA THR A 119 4.42 -10.76 33.66
C THR A 119 2.94 -11.12 33.54
N THR A 120 2.34 -10.84 32.39
CA THR A 120 0.96 -11.13 32.06
C THR A 120 0.79 -12.62 31.76
N PRO A 121 -0.15 -13.30 32.41
CA PRO A 121 -0.48 -14.69 32.11
C PRO A 121 -0.77 -14.90 30.61
N LEU A 122 -0.37 -16.06 30.07
CA LEU A 122 -0.55 -16.42 28.66
C LEU A 122 -1.99 -16.21 28.15
N ILE A 123 -2.99 -16.46 29.00
CA ILE A 123 -4.41 -16.29 28.67
C ILE A 123 -4.76 -14.81 28.43
N GLU A 124 -4.22 -13.92 29.25
CA GLU A 124 -4.42 -12.48 29.07
C GLU A 124 -3.75 -11.99 27.79
N GLU A 125 -2.56 -12.50 27.48
CA GLU A 125 -1.87 -12.16 26.24
C GLU A 125 -2.59 -12.67 25.01
N ALA A 126 -3.05 -13.93 25.01
CA ALA A 126 -3.88 -14.45 23.93
C ALA A 126 -5.16 -13.62 23.77
N THR A 127 -5.76 -13.16 24.88
CA THR A 127 -6.95 -12.29 24.84
C THR A 127 -6.63 -10.93 24.23
N LYS A 128 -5.47 -10.33 24.54
CA LYS A 128 -5.04 -9.05 23.97
C LYS A 128 -4.76 -9.15 22.48
N VAL A 129 -4.08 -10.21 22.05
CA VAL A 129 -3.82 -10.51 20.63
C VAL A 129 -5.13 -10.70 19.87
N ASN A 130 -6.05 -11.51 20.42
CA ASN A 130 -7.38 -11.72 19.81
C ASN A 130 -8.24 -10.45 19.75
N LYS A 131 -7.98 -9.46 20.62
CA LYS A 131 -8.66 -8.15 20.62
C LYS A 131 -7.91 -7.09 19.81
N ARG A 132 -6.79 -7.42 19.16
CA ARG A 132 -5.92 -6.48 18.43
C ARG A 132 -5.42 -5.28 19.25
N ILE A 133 -5.37 -5.43 20.56
CA ILE A 133 -4.76 -4.45 21.47
C ILE A 133 -3.28 -4.79 21.75
N ARG A 134 -2.76 -5.78 21.03
CA ARG A 134 -1.35 -6.17 20.96
C ARG A 134 -1.14 -6.99 19.69
N ASP A 135 -0.03 -6.76 19.00
CA ASP A 135 0.42 -7.65 17.93
C ASP A 135 1.17 -8.86 18.50
N GLY A 136 0.73 -10.05 18.09
CA GLY A 136 1.34 -11.32 18.45
C GLY A 136 2.38 -11.79 17.42
N GLU A 137 2.46 -11.15 16.26
CA GLU A 137 3.37 -11.50 15.17
C GLU A 137 4.31 -10.33 14.88
N SER A 138 5.57 -10.63 14.57
CA SER A 138 6.51 -9.60 14.10
C SER A 138 6.50 -9.55 12.58
N ASP A 139 6.62 -8.35 12.05
CA ASP A 139 6.76 -8.11 10.62
C ASP A 139 8.07 -8.63 10.06
N ILE A 140 8.03 -9.06 8.80
CA ILE A 140 9.22 -9.54 8.09
C ILE A 140 9.67 -8.46 7.12
N PHE A 141 10.91 -8.01 7.29
CA PHE A 141 11.56 -7.08 6.39
C PHE A 141 12.54 -7.83 5.48
N THR A 142 12.59 -7.44 4.21
CA THR A 142 13.53 -8.00 3.22
C THR A 142 14.32 -6.85 2.59
N ALA A 143 15.62 -6.82 2.82
CA ALA A 143 16.54 -5.89 2.15
C ALA A 143 17.14 -6.52 0.91
N ILE A 144 17.02 -5.86 -0.24
CA ILE A 144 17.68 -6.22 -1.50
C ILE A 144 18.64 -5.09 -1.86
N PHE A 145 19.92 -5.41 -2.01
CA PHE A 145 20.95 -4.43 -2.35
C PHE A 145 22.19 -5.10 -2.91
N ASN A 146 22.81 -4.50 -3.93
CA ASN A 146 24.06 -4.99 -4.52
C ASN A 146 24.10 -6.52 -4.79
N GLY A 147 22.97 -7.09 -5.24
CA GLY A 147 22.82 -8.54 -5.49
C GLY A 147 22.69 -9.44 -4.25
N LYS A 148 22.70 -8.87 -3.04
CA LYS A 148 22.43 -9.56 -1.77
C LYS A 148 20.96 -9.38 -1.37
N THR A 149 20.42 -10.39 -0.71
CA THR A 149 19.08 -10.38 -0.10
C THR A 149 19.20 -10.81 1.36
N ILE A 150 18.62 -10.05 2.28
CA ILE A 150 18.64 -10.35 3.72
C ILE A 150 17.23 -10.20 4.28
N ASN A 151 16.76 -11.20 4.99
CA ASN A 151 15.50 -11.11 5.73
C ASN A 151 15.79 -10.81 7.20
N PHE A 152 15.00 -9.96 7.83
CA PHE A 152 15.18 -9.59 9.22
C PHE A 152 13.86 -9.19 9.87
N ILE A 153 13.86 -9.21 11.20
CA ILE A 153 12.73 -8.77 12.04
C ILE A 153 13.22 -7.73 13.04
N LEU A 154 12.28 -6.99 13.64
CA LEU A 154 12.59 -6.14 14.79
C LEU A 154 12.46 -6.94 16.08
N GLY A 155 13.30 -6.62 17.05
CA GLY A 155 13.26 -7.22 18.38
C GLY A 155 13.97 -6.36 19.41
N PHE A 156 14.34 -6.95 20.53
CA PHE A 156 15.09 -6.27 21.60
C PHE A 156 16.47 -6.89 21.77
N ASP A 157 17.45 -6.04 22.06
CA ASP A 157 18.77 -6.44 22.55
C ASP A 157 18.72 -6.73 24.07
N ASP A 158 19.88 -7.12 24.63
CA ASP A 158 20.00 -7.44 26.06
C ASP A 158 19.74 -6.21 26.96
N ASP A 159 19.89 -5.00 26.41
CA ASP A 159 19.64 -3.70 27.05
C ASP A 159 18.20 -3.19 26.83
N TYR A 160 17.29 -4.03 26.31
CA TYR A 160 15.88 -3.71 26.09
C TYR A 160 15.67 -2.61 25.04
N LYS A 161 16.66 -2.36 24.17
CA LYS A 161 16.55 -1.41 23.06
C LYS A 161 16.11 -2.13 21.80
N ILE A 162 15.31 -1.44 20.99
CA ILE A 162 14.87 -1.98 19.71
C ILE A 162 16.10 -2.21 18.83
N CYS A 163 16.26 -3.45 18.36
CA CYS A 163 17.35 -3.88 17.51
C CYS A 163 16.83 -4.68 16.31
N VAL A 164 17.64 -4.76 15.26
CA VAL A 164 17.36 -5.59 14.08
C VAL A 164 17.92 -6.99 14.30
N LYS A 165 17.14 -8.02 13.99
CA LYS A 165 17.55 -9.43 14.05
C LYS A 165 17.45 -10.06 12.67
N PRO A 166 18.58 -10.22 11.96
CA PRO A 166 18.63 -10.99 10.72
C PRO A 166 18.17 -12.44 10.94
N LEU A 167 17.43 -12.97 9.98
CA LEU A 167 16.97 -14.36 9.98
C LEU A 167 18.06 -15.29 9.45
N GLU A 168 18.95 -14.78 8.60
CA GLU A 168 20.15 -15.47 8.13
C GLU A 168 21.42 -14.89 8.74
N ARG A 169 22.50 -15.70 8.80
CA ARG A 169 23.82 -15.20 9.22
C ARG A 169 24.33 -14.18 8.20
N THR A 170 24.62 -12.98 8.67
CA THR A 170 25.15 -11.89 7.85
C THR A 170 26.06 -11.00 8.69
N ASN A 171 27.09 -10.43 8.05
CA ASN A 171 27.95 -9.40 8.65
C ASN A 171 27.48 -7.98 8.32
N VAL A 172 26.34 -7.85 7.64
CA VAL A 172 25.76 -6.56 7.27
C VAL A 172 25.14 -5.93 8.50
N ARG A 173 25.58 -4.71 8.82
CA ARG A 173 25.00 -3.93 9.90
C ARG A 173 23.73 -3.25 9.39
N ILE A 174 22.62 -3.43 10.08
CA ILE A 174 21.31 -2.86 9.73
C ILE A 174 20.85 -1.96 10.87
N GLU A 175 20.55 -0.71 10.54
CA GLU A 175 20.12 0.33 11.47
C GLU A 175 18.83 0.98 10.96
N CYS A 176 17.97 1.40 11.88
CA CYS A 176 16.75 2.14 11.58
C CYS A 176 16.70 3.47 12.35
N GLU A 177 16.06 4.46 11.75
CA GLU A 177 15.74 5.74 12.37
C GLU A 177 14.23 5.95 12.39
N TYR A 178 13.71 6.39 13.52
CA TYR A 178 12.29 6.62 13.75
C TYR A 178 11.95 8.11 13.67
N LEU A 179 10.78 8.42 13.11
CA LEU A 179 10.14 9.72 13.20
C LEU A 179 8.79 9.52 13.91
N GLY A 180 8.75 9.76 15.22
CA GLY A 180 7.60 9.36 16.04
C GLY A 180 7.48 7.84 16.08
N MET A 181 6.29 7.31 15.76
CA MET A 181 5.98 5.87 15.70
C MET A 181 6.06 5.33 14.27
N ILE A 182 6.92 5.91 13.43
CA ILE A 182 7.09 5.51 12.03
C ILE A 182 8.57 5.28 11.77
N ILE A 183 8.90 4.19 11.10
CA ILE A 183 10.26 3.95 10.60
C ILE A 183 10.50 4.88 9.41
N SER A 184 11.33 5.89 9.61
CA SER A 184 11.58 6.92 8.59
C SER A 184 12.65 6.50 7.60
N LYS A 185 13.70 5.83 8.08
CA LYS A 185 14.89 5.53 7.30
C LYS A 185 15.58 4.25 7.78
N TRP A 186 16.17 3.53 6.83
CA TRP A 186 17.07 2.42 7.08
C TRP A 186 18.47 2.72 6.58
N ILE A 187 19.48 2.25 7.32
CA ILE A 187 20.88 2.35 6.94
C ILE A 187 21.48 0.95 6.99
N LEU A 188 22.00 0.48 5.86
CA LEU A 188 22.73 -0.78 5.76
C LEU A 188 24.20 -0.48 5.51
N THR A 189 25.08 -1.15 6.23
CA THR A 189 26.53 -1.09 5.97
C THR A 189 27.02 -2.50 5.67
N ASP A 190 27.56 -2.70 4.47
CA ASP A 190 28.07 -4.00 4.03
C ASP A 190 29.51 -4.27 4.51
N GLU A 191 30.02 -5.45 4.16
CA GLU A 191 31.37 -5.92 4.53
C GLU A 191 32.48 -5.09 3.89
N ASP A 192 32.19 -4.45 2.75
CA ASP A 192 33.13 -3.58 2.04
C ASP A 192 33.11 -2.15 2.62
N GLY A 193 32.28 -1.89 3.63
CA GLY A 193 32.11 -0.59 4.28
C GLY A 193 31.25 0.39 3.47
N THR A 194 30.59 -0.08 2.40
CA THR A 194 29.65 0.72 1.62
C THR A 194 28.35 0.89 2.42
N ARG A 195 27.91 2.14 2.55
CA ARG A 195 26.69 2.48 3.28
C ARG A 195 25.54 2.80 2.32
N TYR A 196 24.41 2.13 2.53
CA TYR A 196 23.18 2.27 1.77
C TYR A 196 22.11 2.89 2.67
N THR A 197 21.55 4.03 2.24
CA THR A 197 20.52 4.74 3.01
C THR A 197 19.20 4.71 2.26
N TYR A 198 18.15 4.17 2.88
CA TYR A 198 16.81 4.05 2.33
C TYR A 198 15.86 4.96 3.10
N ALA A 199 15.38 6.03 2.46
CA ALA A 199 14.54 7.04 3.12
C ALA A 199 13.24 7.32 2.34
N GLN A 200 13.21 6.95 1.06
CA GLN A 200 12.06 7.23 0.20
C GLN A 200 11.00 6.17 0.40
N ARG A 201 9.79 6.53 0.82
CA ARG A 201 8.77 5.56 1.26
C ARG A 201 7.68 5.32 0.22
N GLU A 202 7.26 4.06 0.12
CA GLU A 202 6.03 3.61 -0.55
C GLU A 202 4.94 3.39 0.49
N TRP A 203 3.73 3.82 0.15
CA TRP A 203 2.57 3.66 1.02
C TRP A 203 1.55 2.73 0.41
N ILE A 204 0.96 1.91 1.26
CA ILE A 204 -0.32 1.26 1.00
C ILE A 204 -1.37 2.03 1.79
N ILE A 205 -2.42 2.45 1.11
CA ILE A 205 -3.50 3.28 1.67
C ILE A 205 -4.84 2.55 1.52
N ASP A 206 -5.74 2.82 2.47
CA ASP A 206 -7.11 2.29 2.53
C ASP A 206 -7.15 0.76 2.50
N VAL A 207 -6.29 0.12 3.30
CA VAL A 207 -6.29 -1.34 3.40
C VAL A 207 -7.61 -1.82 3.98
N CYS A 208 -8.30 -2.63 3.19
CA CYS A 208 -9.43 -3.42 3.62
C CYS A 208 -9.07 -4.90 3.48
N ASN A 209 -9.16 -5.65 4.57
CA ASN A 209 -9.07 -7.10 4.58
C ASN A 209 -10.25 -7.62 5.39
N GLN A 210 -11.23 -8.19 4.67
CA GLN A 210 -12.45 -8.73 5.25
C GLN A 210 -12.49 -10.24 5.06
N GLY A 211 -12.54 -10.94 6.18
CA GLY A 211 -12.70 -12.39 6.23
C GLY A 211 -14.13 -12.81 6.56
N ALA A 212 -14.36 -14.12 6.42
CA ALA A 212 -15.60 -14.81 6.81
C ALA A 212 -16.04 -14.53 8.26
N VAL A 213 -15.06 -14.35 9.14
CA VAL A 213 -15.25 -13.95 10.53
C VAL A 213 -14.48 -12.67 10.77
N SER A 214 -15.19 -11.63 11.18
CA SER A 214 -14.70 -10.25 11.12
C SER A 214 -13.90 -9.75 12.33
N PHE A 215 -13.66 -10.60 13.33
CA PHE A 215 -12.95 -10.20 14.56
C PHE A 215 -11.54 -9.63 14.30
N ASN A 216 -10.94 -10.00 13.16
CA ASN A 216 -9.61 -9.54 12.72
C ASN A 216 -9.65 -8.75 11.39
N ASN A 217 -10.80 -8.18 11.02
CA ASN A 217 -10.88 -7.38 9.80
C ASN A 217 -10.01 -6.11 9.91
N ILE A 218 -9.29 -5.80 8.86
CA ILE A 218 -8.51 -4.56 8.72
C ILE A 218 -9.34 -3.62 7.83
N THR A 219 -9.55 -2.37 8.23
CA THR A 219 -10.31 -1.41 7.44
C THR A 219 -9.75 -0.01 7.61
N GLY A 220 -9.41 0.66 6.50
CA GLY A 220 -8.95 2.05 6.52
C GLY A 220 -7.54 2.24 7.09
N GLU A 221 -6.76 1.17 7.17
CA GLU A 221 -5.39 1.22 7.66
C GLU A 221 -4.42 1.64 6.55
N ASN A 222 -3.37 2.36 6.95
CA ASN A 222 -2.32 2.84 6.06
C ASN A 222 -0.96 2.32 6.53
N TYR A 223 -0.15 1.86 5.59
CA TYR A 223 1.11 1.20 5.90
C TYR A 223 2.24 1.70 5.01
N ILE A 224 3.46 1.72 5.57
CA ILE A 224 4.69 1.83 4.77
C ILE A 224 5.21 0.41 4.54
N THR A 225 5.23 0.00 3.28
CA THR A 225 5.66 -1.36 2.89
C THR A 225 7.02 -1.39 2.21
N SER A 226 7.51 -0.26 1.71
CA SER A 226 8.81 -0.22 1.03
C SER A 226 9.57 1.07 1.32
N TRP A 227 10.90 0.97 1.45
CA TRP A 227 11.85 2.08 1.49
C TRP A 227 12.84 1.93 0.34
N TYR A 228 12.89 2.91 -0.55
CA TYR A 228 13.83 3.00 -1.65
C TYR A 228 15.06 3.83 -1.29
N LEU A 229 16.15 3.55 -2.01
CA LEU A 229 17.45 4.20 -1.86
C LEU A 229 17.35 5.72 -2.01
N SER A 230 17.93 6.42 -1.06
CA SER A 230 18.19 7.86 -1.13
C SER A 230 19.67 8.16 -1.42
N LYS A 231 20.56 7.29 -0.94
CA LYS A 231 22.01 7.49 -1.01
C LYS A 231 22.77 6.17 -0.94
N ILE A 232 23.82 6.05 -1.74
CA ILE A 232 24.86 5.02 -1.60
C ILE A 232 26.19 5.74 -1.39
N GLU A 233 26.94 5.32 -0.38
CA GLU A 233 28.22 5.91 0.01
C GLU A 233 29.27 4.81 0.02
N PRO A 234 29.94 4.57 -1.12
CA PRO A 234 31.03 3.60 -1.17
C PRO A 234 32.25 4.11 -0.42
N LEU A 235 33.06 3.17 0.07
CA LEU A 235 34.26 3.50 0.84
C LEU A 235 35.26 4.25 -0.06
N ASN A 236 35.69 5.44 0.40
CA ASN A 236 36.67 6.30 -0.28
C ASN A 236 36.27 6.85 -1.67
N SER A 237 34.99 6.88 -2.01
CA SER A 237 34.53 7.49 -3.27
C SER A 237 33.35 8.45 -3.07
N GLY A 238 32.95 9.12 -4.15
CA GLY A 238 31.83 10.05 -4.09
C GLY A 238 30.51 9.32 -3.88
N ALA A 239 29.57 9.95 -3.17
CA ALA A 239 28.25 9.39 -2.96
C ALA A 239 27.45 9.33 -4.28
N ILE A 240 26.65 8.27 -4.42
CA ILE A 240 25.61 8.18 -5.44
C ILE A 240 24.30 8.61 -4.78
N ILE A 241 23.63 9.60 -5.36
CA ILE A 241 22.44 10.24 -4.78
C ILE A 241 21.23 9.95 -5.65
N TYR A 242 20.12 9.57 -5.02
CA TYR A 242 18.84 9.31 -5.65
C TYR A 242 17.92 10.49 -5.40
N GLN A 243 17.25 10.97 -6.45
CA GLN A 243 16.23 12.00 -6.33
C GLN A 243 14.93 11.48 -6.94
N TYR A 244 13.85 11.63 -6.19
CA TYR A 244 12.50 11.24 -6.58
C TYR A 244 11.70 12.49 -6.92
N LYS A 245 10.72 12.34 -7.82
CA LYS A 245 9.90 13.46 -8.27
C LYS A 245 9.07 14.09 -7.14
N LYS A 246 8.62 13.27 -6.17
CA LYS A 246 7.75 13.69 -5.07
C LYS A 246 7.76 12.65 -3.95
N ASN A 247 7.54 13.10 -2.71
CA ASN A 247 7.17 12.22 -1.59
C ASN A 247 5.68 11.90 -1.64
N VAL A 248 5.32 10.69 -1.23
CA VAL A 248 3.91 10.27 -1.19
C VAL A 248 3.10 11.04 -0.14
N GLU A 249 3.76 11.50 0.93
CA GLU A 249 3.13 12.25 2.03
C GLU A 249 2.71 13.68 1.65
N ASP A 250 3.24 14.23 0.55
CA ASP A 250 2.98 15.60 0.13
C ASP A 250 1.62 15.72 -0.60
N GLY A 251 0.51 15.62 0.14
CA GLY A 251 -0.84 16.15 -0.12
C GLY A 251 -1.45 16.15 -1.54
N HIS A 252 -2.67 15.59 -1.63
CA HIS A 252 -3.77 15.67 -2.64
C HIS A 252 -3.48 15.59 -4.15
N ASP A 253 -2.33 16.07 -4.64
CA ASP A 253 -1.91 15.96 -6.03
C ASP A 253 -1.11 14.67 -6.25
N LEU A 254 -1.77 13.69 -6.87
CA LEU A 254 -1.16 12.39 -7.21
C LEU A 254 -0.24 12.47 -8.45
N LYS A 255 -0.07 13.66 -9.05
CA LYS A 255 0.87 13.84 -10.15
C LYS A 255 2.29 13.51 -9.71
N ASN A 256 2.97 12.73 -10.55
CA ASN A 256 4.33 12.21 -10.31
C ASN A 256 4.47 11.14 -9.20
N ILE A 257 3.37 10.51 -8.81
CA ILE A 257 3.36 9.29 -7.98
C ILE A 257 2.77 8.17 -8.85
N ALA A 258 3.30 6.96 -8.76
CA ALA A 258 2.68 5.79 -9.38
C ALA A 258 1.62 5.22 -8.43
N VAL A 259 0.41 5.03 -8.94
CA VAL A 259 -0.75 4.57 -8.17
C VAL A 259 -1.27 3.28 -8.79
N ASN A 260 -1.34 2.22 -7.99
CA ASN A 260 -1.87 0.92 -8.40
C ASN A 260 -2.85 0.41 -7.35
N SER A 261 -4.11 0.21 -7.73
CA SER A 261 -5.13 -0.36 -6.85
C SER A 261 -5.24 -1.86 -7.05
N TYR A 262 -5.26 -2.59 -5.95
CA TYR A 262 -5.42 -4.04 -5.90
C TYR A 262 -6.74 -4.35 -5.21
N CYS A 263 -7.49 -5.27 -5.78
CA CYS A 263 -8.72 -5.78 -5.20
C CYS A 263 -8.87 -7.25 -5.56
N ASN A 264 -8.94 -8.11 -4.56
CA ASN A 264 -9.28 -9.50 -4.70
C ASN A 264 -10.49 -9.77 -3.80
N SER A 265 -11.65 -10.02 -4.41
CA SER A 265 -12.88 -10.28 -3.69
C SER A 265 -13.47 -11.64 -4.08
N TYR A 266 -14.09 -12.30 -3.11
CA TYR A 266 -14.79 -13.55 -3.30
C TYR A 266 -16.12 -13.53 -2.55
N LYS A 267 -17.09 -14.27 -3.10
CA LYS A 267 -18.41 -14.43 -2.50
C LYS A 267 -18.44 -15.71 -1.67
N THR A 268 -18.90 -15.61 -0.43
CA THR A 268 -19.17 -16.74 0.44
C THR A 268 -20.66 -16.82 0.70
N THR A 269 -21.25 -18.00 0.47
CA THR A 269 -22.66 -18.27 0.79
C THR A 269 -22.73 -19.18 2.00
N TYR A 270 -23.35 -18.70 3.07
CA TYR A 270 -23.62 -19.47 4.28
C TYR A 270 -25.03 -20.04 4.22
N SER A 271 -25.15 -21.35 4.38
CA SER A 271 -26.44 -22.03 4.51
C SER A 271 -26.63 -22.49 5.95
N TYR A 272 -27.61 -21.90 6.63
CA TYR A 272 -27.96 -22.26 8.00
C TYR A 272 -28.97 -23.40 7.98
N GLY A 273 -28.66 -24.49 8.69
CA GLY A 273 -29.56 -25.65 8.78
C GLY A 273 -30.95 -25.33 9.36
N GLN A 274 -31.05 -24.24 10.12
CA GLN A 274 -32.31 -23.63 10.57
C GLN A 274 -32.30 -22.14 10.25
N ALA A 275 -33.48 -21.55 10.09
CA ALA A 275 -33.58 -20.11 9.86
C ALA A 275 -33.13 -19.36 11.11
N ILE A 276 -32.19 -18.45 10.94
CA ILE A 276 -31.68 -17.60 12.02
C ILE A 276 -32.29 -16.20 11.90
N THR A 277 -32.38 -15.49 13.01
CA THR A 277 -32.82 -14.10 13.02
C THR A 277 -31.60 -13.20 12.86
N GLU A 278 -31.58 -12.43 11.79
CA GLU A 278 -30.56 -11.45 11.49
C GLU A 278 -31.08 -10.05 11.74
N PHE A 279 -30.26 -9.20 12.36
CA PHE A 279 -30.46 -7.76 12.35
C PHE A 279 -29.93 -7.16 11.03
N VAL A 280 -30.84 -6.63 10.23
CA VAL A 280 -30.56 -5.84 9.03
C VAL A 280 -30.90 -4.40 9.36
N TYR A 281 -29.88 -3.55 9.44
CA TYR A 281 -30.10 -2.13 9.68
C TYR A 281 -30.94 -1.52 8.55
N PRO A 282 -32.15 -0.99 8.81
CA PRO A 282 -33.08 -0.62 7.73
C PRO A 282 -32.73 0.68 7.01
N GLY A 283 -31.73 1.43 7.48
CA GLY A 283 -31.61 2.84 7.15
C GLY A 283 -32.67 3.67 7.88
N TYR A 284 -32.33 4.88 8.32
CA TYR A 284 -33.31 5.83 8.85
C TYR A 284 -33.83 6.71 7.72
N ASP A 285 -35.09 7.16 7.83
CA ASP A 285 -35.60 8.25 7.00
C ASP A 285 -35.03 9.57 7.54
N TYR A 286 -33.77 9.84 7.19
CA TYR A 286 -33.04 11.02 7.66
C TYR A 286 -33.76 12.31 7.31
N LYS A 287 -34.41 12.36 6.15
CA LYS A 287 -35.16 13.54 5.70
C LYS A 287 -36.34 13.83 6.62
N ARG A 288 -37.15 12.81 6.93
CA ARG A 288 -38.29 12.95 7.83
C ARG A 288 -37.85 13.26 9.27
N PHE A 289 -36.73 12.69 9.71
CA PHE A 289 -36.14 12.98 11.01
C PHE A 289 -35.70 14.45 11.10
N ASP A 290 -34.98 14.97 10.10
CA ASP A 290 -34.50 16.35 10.08
C ASP A 290 -35.65 17.36 10.00
N GLU A 291 -36.67 17.08 9.19
CA GLU A 291 -37.90 17.87 9.13
C GLU A 291 -38.60 17.94 10.49
N ALA A 292 -38.62 16.83 11.24
CA ALA A 292 -39.18 16.77 12.57
C ALA A 292 -38.37 17.61 13.58
N ILE A 293 -37.03 17.48 13.58
CA ILE A 293 -36.15 18.28 14.45
C ILE A 293 -36.24 19.78 14.14
N ALA A 294 -36.26 20.16 12.85
CA ALA A 294 -36.44 21.54 12.42
C ALA A 294 -37.80 22.11 12.83
N GLY A 295 -38.86 21.29 12.73
CA GLY A 295 -40.19 21.61 13.22
C GLY A 295 -40.18 21.92 14.72
N ALA A 296 -39.62 21.03 15.54
CA ALA A 296 -39.51 21.22 16.98
C ALA A 296 -38.74 22.51 17.33
N ARG A 297 -37.60 22.76 16.66
CA ARG A 297 -36.78 23.98 16.84
C ARG A 297 -37.57 25.25 16.56
N ARG A 298 -38.31 25.30 15.45
CA ARG A 298 -39.09 26.47 15.04
C ARG A 298 -40.13 26.87 16.09
N TYR A 299 -40.87 25.91 16.63
CA TYR A 299 -41.86 26.20 17.67
C TYR A 299 -41.22 26.57 19.01
N LEU A 300 -40.00 26.07 19.28
CA LEU A 300 -39.22 26.47 20.45
C LEU A 300 -38.71 27.91 20.36
N GLU A 301 -38.17 28.31 19.21
CA GLU A 301 -37.72 29.69 18.96
C GLU A 301 -38.89 30.69 19.07
N LEU A 302 -40.07 30.33 18.54
CA LEU A 302 -41.29 31.12 18.69
C LEU A 302 -41.76 31.22 20.15
N SER A 303 -41.40 30.25 21.00
CA SER A 303 -41.64 30.30 22.45
C SER A 303 -40.54 31.04 23.24
N SER A 304 -39.60 31.69 22.55
CA SER A 304 -38.43 32.38 23.13
C SER A 304 -37.47 31.47 23.89
N TRP A 305 -37.49 30.16 23.62
CA TRP A 305 -36.59 29.18 24.22
C TRP A 305 -35.66 28.61 23.15
N SER A 306 -34.51 28.08 23.58
CA SER A 306 -33.60 27.35 22.71
C SER A 306 -33.64 25.86 23.02
N LEU A 307 -33.65 25.04 21.96
CA LEU A 307 -33.57 23.60 22.08
C LEU A 307 -32.11 23.23 22.28
N ASN A 308 -31.71 22.95 23.52
CA ASN A 308 -30.36 22.48 23.81
C ASN A 308 -30.34 20.95 23.77
N LEU A 309 -30.36 20.44 22.55
CA LEU A 309 -30.04 19.05 22.25
C LEU A 309 -28.64 19.08 21.64
N ASP A 310 -27.67 18.41 22.29
CA ASP A 310 -26.39 18.07 21.68
C ASP A 310 -26.59 16.98 20.60
N LEU A 311 -27.44 17.29 19.63
CA LEU A 311 -27.58 16.55 18.38
C LEU A 311 -26.83 17.39 17.35
N HIS A 312 -25.58 17.05 17.01
CA HIS A 312 -24.91 17.85 15.99
C HIS A 312 -25.67 17.70 14.66
N CYS A 313 -26.21 18.84 14.20
CA CYS A 313 -27.04 18.98 13.02
C CYS A 313 -26.22 19.47 11.81
N PHE A 314 -26.71 19.12 10.63
CA PHE A 314 -26.11 19.34 9.31
C PHE A 314 -26.26 20.80 8.87
N ASN A 315 -25.34 21.27 8.00
CA ASN A 315 -25.49 22.55 7.31
C ASN A 315 -26.29 22.40 5.99
N SER A 316 -26.87 23.51 5.55
CA SER A 316 -27.77 23.66 4.39
C SER A 316 -27.16 23.36 3.01
N ASP A 317 -25.91 22.91 2.95
CA ASP A 317 -25.16 22.59 1.73
C ASP A 317 -25.07 21.07 1.46
N GLY A 318 -25.71 20.24 2.27
CA GLY A 318 -25.70 18.79 2.11
C GLY A 318 -24.39 18.13 2.54
N THR A 319 -23.51 18.86 3.23
CA THR A 319 -22.35 18.25 3.90
C THR A 319 -22.73 17.74 5.29
N VAL A 320 -22.45 16.46 5.52
CA VAL A 320 -22.82 15.71 6.72
C VAL A 320 -21.98 16.12 7.92
N TYR A 321 -22.62 16.69 8.95
CA TYR A 321 -22.10 16.73 10.33
C TYR A 321 -23.29 16.61 11.30
N ARG A 322 -23.32 15.81 12.37
CA ARG A 322 -22.60 14.60 12.78
C ARG A 322 -23.33 14.10 14.05
N ASN A 323 -24.02 12.95 14.11
CA ASN A 323 -24.29 12.37 15.44
C ASN A 323 -22.94 11.78 15.91
N PRO A 324 -22.24 12.37 16.89
CA PRO A 324 -20.87 11.98 17.23
C PRO A 324 -20.85 10.55 17.78
N TYR A 325 -21.92 10.12 18.45
CA TYR A 325 -22.07 8.76 18.98
C TYR A 325 -22.41 7.76 17.88
N PHE A 326 -23.26 8.12 16.91
CA PHE A 326 -23.54 7.23 15.79
C PHE A 326 -22.36 7.13 14.82
N GLU A 327 -21.69 8.22 14.44
CA GLU A 327 -20.54 8.20 13.52
C GLU A 327 -19.29 7.53 14.13
N ALA A 328 -18.98 7.81 15.40
CA ALA A 328 -17.90 7.11 16.12
C ALA A 328 -18.21 5.62 16.27
N ASN A 329 -19.50 5.28 16.46
CA ASN A 329 -19.90 3.89 16.51
C ASN A 329 -20.14 3.28 15.14
N VAL A 330 -20.36 4.02 14.04
CA VAL A 330 -20.55 3.51 12.66
C VAL A 330 -19.24 3.04 12.05
N SER A 331 -18.15 3.75 12.31
CA SER A 331 -16.79 3.23 12.07
C SER A 331 -16.55 1.96 12.91
N SER A 332 -17.08 1.92 14.14
CA SER A 332 -17.16 0.70 14.96
C SER A 332 -18.20 -0.33 14.45
N LEU A 333 -19.18 0.07 13.62
CA LEU A 333 -20.17 -0.79 12.99
C LEU A 333 -19.59 -1.45 11.73
N GLN A 334 -18.62 -0.82 11.07
CA GLN A 334 -17.80 -1.45 10.04
C GLN A 334 -16.86 -2.50 10.64
N LEU A 335 -16.52 -2.35 11.92
CA LEU A 335 -15.87 -3.36 12.77
C LEU A 335 -16.86 -4.33 13.43
N ASN A 336 -18.17 -4.24 13.13
CA ASN A 336 -19.17 -5.13 13.73
C ASN A 336 -18.80 -6.57 13.48
N TRP A 337 -18.78 -7.34 14.57
CA TRP A 337 -18.48 -8.76 14.54
C TRP A 337 -19.54 -9.50 13.75
N ASN A 338 -19.32 -9.70 12.46
CA ASN A 338 -19.97 -10.71 11.67
C ASN A 338 -19.30 -12.07 11.96
N VAL A 339 -20.13 -13.03 12.35
CA VAL A 339 -19.78 -14.45 12.43
C VAL A 339 -20.62 -15.16 11.38
N MET A 340 -19.96 -15.85 10.45
CA MET A 340 -20.63 -16.51 9.31
C MET A 340 -21.49 -15.52 8.51
N GLY A 341 -21.08 -14.24 8.45
CA GLY A 341 -21.83 -13.21 7.76
C GLY A 341 -22.92 -12.51 8.55
N VAL A 342 -23.34 -12.97 9.74
CA VAL A 342 -24.37 -12.30 10.53
C VAL A 342 -23.77 -11.51 11.68
N LEU A 343 -24.32 -10.31 11.90
CA LEU A 343 -24.04 -9.45 13.04
C LEU A 343 -24.21 -10.23 14.35
N SER A 344 -23.11 -10.43 15.07
CA SER A 344 -23.04 -11.16 16.33
C SER A 344 -22.99 -10.26 17.55
N ASN A 345 -22.64 -8.97 17.39
CA ASN A 345 -22.66 -7.99 18.47
C ASN A 345 -23.30 -6.68 17.99
N TYR A 346 -24.36 -6.27 18.69
CA TYR A 346 -25.09 -5.03 18.46
C TYR A 346 -24.96 -4.04 19.63
N SER A 347 -24.05 -4.27 20.58
CA SER A 347 -23.92 -3.47 21.81
C SER A 347 -23.69 -2.00 21.52
N TYR A 348 -22.78 -1.67 20.60
CA TYR A 348 -22.47 -0.29 20.22
C TYR A 348 -23.63 0.39 19.48
N LEU A 349 -24.33 -0.36 18.61
CA LEU A 349 -25.53 0.14 17.95
C LEU A 349 -26.63 0.43 18.97
N SER A 350 -26.92 -0.53 19.85
CA SER A 350 -27.93 -0.41 20.90
C SER A 350 -27.62 0.74 21.85
N GLN A 351 -26.34 0.94 22.19
CA GLN A 351 -25.92 2.05 23.03
C GLN A 351 -26.16 3.39 22.34
N SER A 352 -25.67 3.57 21.11
CA SER A 352 -25.84 4.82 20.34
C SER A 352 -27.30 5.20 20.12
N VAL A 353 -28.10 4.20 19.77
CA VAL A 353 -29.53 4.38 19.53
C VAL A 353 -30.26 4.65 20.84
N GLY A 354 -29.88 3.97 21.93
CA GLY A 354 -30.41 4.22 23.27
C GLY A 354 -30.12 5.64 23.77
N GLU A 355 -28.92 6.15 23.56
CA GLU A 355 -28.51 7.52 23.91
C GLU A 355 -29.31 8.58 23.13
N LEU A 356 -29.53 8.35 21.83
CA LEU A 356 -30.36 9.21 20.99
C LEU A 356 -31.84 9.24 21.46
N ILE A 357 -32.43 8.06 21.68
CA ILE A 357 -33.80 7.93 22.18
C ILE A 357 -33.93 8.61 23.56
N SER A 358 -32.95 8.45 24.44
CA SER A 358 -32.96 9.08 25.77
C SER A 358 -32.90 10.61 25.67
N SER A 359 -32.07 11.14 24.77
CA SER A 359 -31.95 12.59 24.52
C SER A 359 -33.26 13.18 24.00
N LEU A 360 -33.90 12.54 23.02
CA LEU A 360 -35.18 12.97 22.46
C LEU A 360 -36.30 12.93 23.50
N ASN A 361 -36.37 11.85 24.31
CA ASN A 361 -37.35 11.75 25.40
C ASN A 361 -37.12 12.82 26.47
N THR A 362 -35.86 13.13 26.78
CA THR A 362 -35.52 14.20 27.73
C THR A 362 -36.01 15.56 27.23
N ALA A 363 -35.72 15.90 25.96
CA ALA A 363 -36.23 17.13 25.35
C ALA A 363 -37.75 17.16 25.33
N ARG A 364 -38.41 16.07 24.94
CA ARG A 364 -39.87 15.97 24.93
C ARG A 364 -40.46 16.24 26.32
N ASN A 365 -39.87 15.68 27.38
CA ASN A 365 -40.35 15.89 28.74
C ASN A 365 -40.11 17.32 29.24
N LEU A 366 -38.99 17.95 28.88
CA LEU A 366 -38.64 19.31 29.29
C LEU A 366 -39.52 20.38 28.64
N TYR A 367 -39.79 20.22 27.35
CA TYR A 367 -40.46 21.24 26.54
C TYR A 367 -41.93 20.91 26.24
N GLY A 368 -42.34 19.65 26.31
CA GLY A 368 -43.66 19.15 25.94
C GLY A 368 -44.70 19.05 27.07
N ASN A 369 -44.28 19.09 28.34
CA ASN A 369 -45.17 18.89 29.50
C ASN A 369 -45.67 20.20 30.15
N ARG A 370 -45.91 21.26 29.37
CA ARG A 370 -46.30 22.58 29.92
C ARG A 370 -47.71 23.05 29.55
N GLY A 371 -48.45 22.28 28.76
CA GLY A 371 -49.85 22.54 28.42
C GLY A 371 -50.07 23.83 27.61
N THR A 372 -49.07 24.27 26.85
CA THR A 372 -49.19 25.39 25.91
C THR A 372 -49.26 24.88 24.48
N TYR A 373 -49.87 25.64 23.58
CA TYR A 373 -49.90 25.29 22.14
C TYR A 373 -48.49 25.02 21.58
N PHE A 374 -47.50 25.84 21.95
CA PHE A 374 -46.10 25.63 21.53
C PHE A 374 -45.51 24.34 22.10
N SER A 375 -45.78 24.04 23.38
CA SER A 375 -45.38 22.80 24.05
C SER A 375 -45.94 21.56 23.35
N ASP A 376 -47.22 21.58 22.97
CA ASP A 376 -47.88 20.47 22.28
C ASP A 376 -47.31 20.26 20.87
N MET A 377 -47.05 21.34 20.14
CA MET A 377 -46.41 21.26 18.82
C MET A 377 -44.98 20.73 18.91
N ILE A 378 -44.19 21.18 19.89
CA ILE A 378 -42.84 20.67 20.13
C ILE A 378 -42.88 19.16 20.44
N ALA A 379 -43.78 18.72 21.31
CA ALA A 379 -43.95 17.31 21.64
C ALA A 379 -44.30 16.46 20.42
N MET A 380 -45.23 16.95 19.58
CA MET A 380 -45.62 16.28 18.33
C MET A 380 -44.42 16.07 17.40
N TYR A 381 -43.61 17.10 17.18
CA TYR A 381 -42.42 16.98 16.32
C TYR A 381 -41.34 16.07 16.92
N LEU A 382 -41.13 16.10 18.25
CA LEU A 382 -40.19 15.19 18.90
C LEU A 382 -40.68 13.73 18.89
N ASP A 383 -41.99 13.50 18.98
CA ASP A 383 -42.59 12.17 18.79
C ASP A 383 -42.41 11.67 17.36
N MET A 384 -42.54 12.53 16.35
CA MET A 384 -42.23 12.18 14.96
C MET A 384 -40.74 11.83 14.77
N ALA A 385 -39.83 12.55 15.43
CA ALA A 385 -38.40 12.23 15.41
C ALA A 385 -38.10 10.89 16.09
N LEU A 386 -38.73 10.61 17.24
CA LEU A 386 -38.65 9.31 17.92
C LEU A 386 -39.15 8.18 17.03
N GLU A 387 -40.29 8.36 16.37
CA GLU A 387 -40.87 7.36 15.45
C GLU A 387 -39.90 7.01 14.32
N CYS A 388 -39.23 8.00 13.73
CA CYS A 388 -38.25 7.80 12.65
C CYS A 388 -37.05 6.95 13.09
N VAL A 389 -36.71 6.93 14.38
CA VAL A 389 -35.62 6.11 14.94
C VAL A 389 -36.14 4.76 15.41
N THR A 390 -37.29 4.70 16.08
CA THR A 390 -37.80 3.47 16.70
C THR A 390 -38.47 2.51 15.72
N MET A 391 -39.21 3.02 14.72
CA MET A 391 -39.94 2.17 13.77
C MET A 391 -39.01 1.27 12.93
N PRO A 392 -37.88 1.79 12.40
CA PRO A 392 -36.90 0.94 11.72
C PRO A 392 -36.39 -0.20 12.62
N LEU A 393 -36.08 0.05 13.90
CA LEU A 393 -35.56 -0.98 14.82
C LEU A 393 -36.46 -2.22 14.95
N TYR A 394 -37.78 -2.03 14.95
CA TYR A 394 -38.74 -3.13 15.00
C TYR A 394 -38.81 -3.92 13.68
N GLN A 395 -38.50 -3.28 12.55
CA GLN A 395 -38.49 -3.90 11.23
C GLN A 395 -37.11 -4.48 10.84
N SER A 396 -36.09 -4.27 11.68
CA SER A 396 -34.71 -4.67 11.40
C SER A 396 -34.48 -6.17 11.44
N PHE A 397 -35.33 -6.95 12.09
CA PHE A 397 -35.09 -8.39 12.25
C PHE A 397 -35.70 -9.20 11.11
N LYS A 398 -34.86 -9.92 10.37
CA LYS A 398 -35.28 -10.79 9.27
C LYS A 398 -34.91 -12.23 9.55
N SER A 399 -35.76 -13.15 9.14
CA SER A 399 -35.46 -14.58 9.17
C SER A 399 -34.67 -14.96 7.92
N VAL A 400 -33.47 -15.52 8.10
CA VAL A 400 -32.53 -15.82 7.02
C VAL A 400 -32.08 -17.28 7.11
N ARG A 401 -32.16 -17.99 5.97
CA ARG A 401 -31.64 -19.37 5.83
C ARG A 401 -30.35 -19.44 5.03
N ASN A 402 -30.16 -18.51 4.10
CA ASN A 402 -28.95 -18.40 3.32
C ASN A 402 -28.48 -16.96 3.33
N LYS A 403 -27.18 -16.73 3.50
CA LYS A 403 -26.59 -15.40 3.45
C LYS A 403 -25.39 -15.37 2.54
N ASP A 404 -25.41 -14.43 1.61
CA ASP A 404 -24.27 -14.09 0.78
C ASP A 404 -23.45 -12.97 1.42
N VAL A 405 -22.13 -13.16 1.48
CA VAL A 405 -21.16 -12.19 1.98
C VAL A 405 -20.04 -12.03 0.97
N TYR A 406 -19.63 -10.80 0.75
CA TYR A 406 -18.47 -10.48 -0.07
C TYR A 406 -17.29 -10.24 0.87
N ASN A 407 -16.26 -11.06 0.71
CA ASN A 407 -15.02 -11.00 1.47
C ASN A 407 -13.88 -10.68 0.51
N GLY A 408 -12.74 -10.25 1.03
CA GLY A 408 -11.62 -9.94 0.17
C GLY A 408 -10.62 -8.99 0.77
N VAL A 409 -9.60 -8.70 -0.04
CA VAL A 409 -8.56 -7.74 0.27
C VAL A 409 -8.56 -6.68 -0.81
N GLY A 410 -8.56 -5.41 -0.41
CA GLY A 410 -8.40 -4.27 -1.30
C GLY A 410 -7.47 -3.24 -0.68
N TYR A 411 -6.61 -2.65 -1.50
CA TYR A 411 -5.71 -1.58 -1.08
C TYR A 411 -5.15 -0.84 -2.30
N THR A 412 -4.65 0.37 -2.10
CA THR A 412 -3.97 1.13 -3.16
C THR A 412 -2.52 1.40 -2.77
N VAL A 413 -1.61 1.07 -3.68
CA VAL A 413 -0.16 1.30 -3.52
C VAL A 413 0.21 2.61 -4.20
N TYR A 414 0.93 3.46 -3.46
CA TYR A 414 1.46 4.74 -3.88
C TYR A 414 2.99 4.67 -3.87
N SER A 415 3.57 4.50 -5.05
CA SER A 415 5.00 4.33 -5.24
C SER A 415 5.66 5.64 -5.74
N PRO A 416 6.78 6.06 -5.14
CA PRO A 416 7.53 7.23 -5.57
C PRO A 416 8.21 6.98 -6.93
N LEU A 417 8.19 7.98 -7.82
CA LEU A 417 8.86 7.91 -9.12
C LEU A 417 10.29 8.43 -9.02
N LEU A 418 11.27 7.57 -9.32
CA LEU A 418 12.69 7.93 -9.36
C LEU A 418 12.93 8.94 -10.49
N GLU A 419 13.41 10.15 -10.21
CA GLU A 419 13.67 11.17 -11.24
C GLU A 419 15.07 11.02 -11.83
N LYS A 420 16.08 10.86 -10.96
CA LYS A 420 17.48 10.73 -11.37
C LYS A 420 18.34 10.05 -10.32
N VAL A 421 19.41 9.42 -10.81
CA VAL A 421 20.51 8.88 -10.03
C VAL A 421 21.77 9.65 -10.42
N ILE A 422 22.42 10.26 -9.44
CA ILE A 422 23.57 11.15 -9.62
C ILE A 422 24.79 10.44 -9.06
N ALA A 423 25.73 10.06 -9.93
CA ALA A 423 27.05 9.55 -9.56
C ALA A 423 28.12 10.59 -9.91
N PRO A 424 29.34 10.52 -9.34
CA PRO A 424 30.35 11.59 -9.47
C PRO A 424 30.71 12.03 -10.90
N ASN A 425 30.55 11.14 -11.89
CA ASN A 425 30.91 11.43 -13.28
C ASN A 425 29.71 11.46 -14.23
N GLN A 426 28.55 10.94 -13.81
CA GLN A 426 27.43 10.63 -14.69
C GLN A 426 26.10 10.77 -13.96
N ILE A 427 25.07 11.18 -14.71
CA ILE A 427 23.71 11.31 -14.20
C ILE A 427 22.78 10.49 -15.09
N VAL A 428 21.98 9.61 -14.49
CA VAL A 428 20.90 8.91 -15.21
C VAL A 428 19.57 9.53 -14.84
N ARG A 429 18.78 9.90 -15.84
CA ARG A 429 17.45 10.51 -15.70
C ARG A 429 16.37 9.57 -16.19
N PHE A 430 15.24 9.58 -15.50
CA PHE A 430 14.08 8.74 -15.78
C PHE A 430 12.88 9.62 -16.10
N GLU A 431 12.30 9.42 -17.29
CA GLU A 431 11.16 10.18 -17.78
C GLU A 431 9.93 9.28 -17.81
N TYR A 432 8.80 9.80 -17.32
CA TYR A 432 7.55 9.06 -17.18
C TYR A 432 6.43 9.74 -17.93
N ASP A 433 5.49 8.94 -18.42
CA ASP A 433 4.26 9.34 -19.08
C ASP A 433 3.10 8.61 -18.40
N TYR A 434 2.16 9.37 -17.81
CA TYR A 434 1.07 8.83 -16.97
C TYR A 434 1.54 7.78 -15.93
N GLY A 435 2.69 8.00 -15.31
CA GLY A 435 3.25 7.10 -14.28
C GLY A 435 3.99 5.86 -14.83
N LYS A 436 4.05 5.66 -16.15
CA LYS A 436 4.84 4.59 -16.78
C LYS A 436 6.20 5.12 -17.25
N LEU A 437 7.26 4.34 -17.08
CA LEU A 437 8.60 4.73 -17.52
C LEU A 437 8.65 4.74 -19.05
N LYS A 438 9.04 5.88 -19.62
CA LYS A 438 9.12 6.08 -21.06
C LYS A 438 10.54 6.19 -21.55
N ASN A 439 11.40 6.92 -20.84
CA ASN A 439 12.78 7.06 -21.27
C ASN A 439 13.77 6.97 -20.11
N VAL A 440 14.95 6.42 -20.40
CA VAL A 440 16.10 6.42 -19.51
C VAL A 440 17.27 7.08 -20.24
N GLN A 441 17.73 8.20 -19.72
CA GLN A 441 18.74 9.04 -20.36
C GLN A 441 20.00 9.09 -19.53
N LEU A 442 21.15 8.84 -20.15
CA LEU A 442 22.46 9.04 -19.55
C LEU A 442 22.99 10.42 -19.94
N ASN A 443 23.44 11.17 -18.94
CA ASN A 443 24.04 12.48 -19.08
C ASN A 443 25.45 12.48 -18.46
N ASP A 444 26.30 13.38 -18.98
CA ASP A 444 27.54 13.73 -18.29
C ASP A 444 27.24 14.55 -17.01
N TRP A 445 28.29 14.87 -16.26
CA TRP A 445 28.19 15.69 -15.06
C TRP A 445 27.68 17.12 -15.32
N PHE A 446 27.86 17.66 -16.53
CA PHE A 446 27.35 18.98 -16.92
C PHE A 446 25.87 18.96 -17.33
N GLY A 447 25.26 17.77 -17.39
CA GLY A 447 23.89 17.58 -17.81
C GLY A 447 23.71 17.43 -19.32
N THR A 448 24.79 17.36 -20.11
CA THR A 448 24.76 17.08 -21.54
C THR A 448 24.33 15.64 -21.76
N LYS A 449 23.37 15.42 -22.67
CA LYS A 449 22.90 14.07 -23.02
C LYS A 449 24.00 13.28 -23.74
N ILE A 450 24.37 12.13 -23.19
CA ILE A 450 25.28 11.16 -23.82
C ILE A 450 24.47 10.17 -24.65
N SER A 451 23.44 9.55 -24.05
CA SER A 451 22.59 8.56 -24.71
C SER A 451 21.18 8.55 -24.11
N LYS A 452 20.22 7.99 -24.86
CA LYS A 452 18.83 7.86 -24.44
C LYS A 452 18.26 6.54 -24.93
N ILE A 453 17.60 5.83 -24.03
CA ILE A 453 16.82 4.63 -24.32
C ILE A 453 15.35 5.01 -24.17
N SER A 454 14.56 4.74 -25.19
CA SER A 454 13.12 5.03 -25.21
C SER A 454 12.36 3.72 -25.23
N LEU A 455 11.43 3.56 -24.29
CA LEU A 455 10.52 2.44 -24.16
C LEU A 455 9.22 2.82 -24.88
N THR A 456 8.94 2.17 -26.01
CA THR A 456 7.68 2.34 -26.73
C THR A 456 6.67 1.35 -26.21
N SER A 457 5.55 1.84 -25.64
CA SER A 457 4.40 1.01 -25.26
C SER A 457 3.59 0.60 -26.50
N SER A 458 4.23 -0.07 -27.45
CA SER A 458 3.52 -0.75 -28.53
C SER A 458 3.41 -2.22 -28.15
N VAL A 459 2.19 -2.60 -27.78
CA VAL A 459 1.73 -3.98 -27.61
C VAL A 459 2.16 -4.63 -26.28
N VAL A 460 1.13 -4.95 -25.50
CA VAL A 460 1.11 -6.02 -24.50
C VAL A 460 1.99 -7.16 -25.01
N PHE A 461 3.16 -7.39 -24.41
CA PHE A 461 3.91 -8.65 -24.61
C PHE A 461 3.10 -9.78 -23.94
N LYS A 462 1.99 -10.17 -24.59
CA LYS A 462 1.22 -11.38 -24.32
C LYS A 462 1.98 -12.51 -24.99
N PHE A 463 3.01 -13.01 -24.32
CA PHE A 463 3.53 -14.34 -24.64
C PHE A 463 2.48 -15.35 -24.16
N TYR A 464 1.56 -15.74 -25.04
CA TYR A 464 0.75 -16.93 -24.81
C TYR A 464 1.65 -18.15 -24.98
N PHE A 465 2.17 -18.68 -23.87
CA PHE A 465 2.63 -20.06 -23.85
C PHE A 465 1.38 -20.95 -23.78
N LEU A 466 0.86 -21.32 -24.95
CA LEU A 466 -0.04 -22.46 -25.09
C LEU A 466 0.79 -23.73 -24.90
N PHE A 467 0.84 -24.24 -23.67
CA PHE A 467 1.20 -25.64 -23.46
C PHE A 467 0.07 -26.49 -24.06
N ARG A 468 0.42 -27.29 -25.06
CA ARG A 468 -0.45 -28.31 -25.64
C ARG A 468 -0.13 -29.66 -25.00
#